data_AF-A0A0F3IUH5-F1
#
_entry.id   AF-A0A0F3IUH5-F1
#
_cell.length_a   1.000
_cell.length_b   1.000
_cell.length_c   1.000
_cell.angle_alpha   90.00
_cell.angle_beta   90.00
_cell.angle_gamma   90.00
#
_symmetry.space_group_name_H-M   'P 1'
#
loop_
_entity.id
_entity.type
_entity.pdbx_description
1 polymer ?
#
loop_
_entity_poly.entity_id
_entity_poly.type
_entity_poly.pdbx_seq_one_letter_code
_entity_poly.pdbx_strand_id
1 'polypeptide(L)' 'VTMRETPMASMERVKSLQAKHAQLDSQLDRERNRPEPDVVTVQHLKREKLRIKDEIARMA' A
#
# COMPACT_ATOMS: atom_id res chain seq x y z
N VAL A 1 30.76 -10.44 -20.63
CA VAL A 1 29.61 -11.06 -19.95
C VAL A 1 28.52 -9.99 -19.88
N THR A 2 27.37 -10.21 -20.52
CA THR A 2 26.33 -9.17 -20.63
C THR A 2 25.71 -8.95 -19.25
N MET A 3 26.04 -7.82 -18.61
CA MET A 3 25.28 -7.26 -17.50
C MET A 3 23.86 -6.99 -18.00
N ARG A 4 22.96 -7.93 -17.77
CA ARG A 4 21.52 -7.73 -17.94
C ARG A 4 21.00 -7.18 -16.62
N GLU A 5 20.74 -5.89 -16.63
CA GLU A 5 20.20 -5.12 -15.51
C GLU A 5 18.83 -5.68 -15.08
N THR A 6 18.83 -6.30 -13.90
CA THR A 6 17.76 -6.36 -12.89
C THR A 6 16.28 -6.40 -13.36
N PRO A 7 15.68 -7.60 -13.51
CA PRO A 7 14.24 -7.78 -13.36
C PRO A 7 13.74 -7.65 -11.89
N MET A 8 14.64 -7.47 -10.91
CA MET A 8 14.27 -7.36 -9.49
C MET A 8 13.72 -5.99 -9.09
N ALA A 9 14.12 -4.90 -9.77
CA ALA A 9 13.78 -3.54 -9.36
C ALA A 9 12.27 -3.23 -9.46
N SER A 10 11.57 -3.80 -10.45
CA SER A 10 10.11 -3.66 -10.58
C SER A 10 9.37 -4.48 -9.51
N MET A 11 9.82 -5.71 -9.26
CA MET A 11 9.28 -6.56 -8.18
C MET A 11 9.49 -5.96 -6.79
N GLU A 12 10.63 -5.31 -6.53
CA GLU A 12 10.91 -4.62 -5.28
C GLU A 12 10.00 -3.41 -5.06
N ARG A 13 9.67 -2.67 -6.13
CA ARG A 13 8.67 -1.58 -6.08
C ARG A 13 7.30 -2.11 -5.73
N VAL A 14 6.83 -3.17 -6.40
CA VAL A 14 5.53 -3.80 -6.09
C VAL A 14 5.49 -4.32 -4.66
N LYS A 15 6.54 -5.00 -4.18
CA LYS A 15 6.64 -5.44 -2.77
C LYS A 15 6.59 -4.29 -1.78
N SER A 16 7.31 -3.20 -2.05
CA SER A 16 7.32 -2.01 -1.19
C SER A 16 5.93 -1.37 -1.13
N LEU A 17 5.23 -1.30 -2.26
CA LEU A 17 3.85 -0.81 -2.32
C LEU A 17 2.87 -1.74 -1.58
N GLN A 18 3.02 -3.06 -1.73
CA GLN A 18 2.24 -4.05 -0.98
C GLN A 18 2.46 -3.92 0.53
N ALA A 19 3.70 -3.71 0.98
CA ALA A 19 4.01 -3.50 2.39
C ALA A 19 3.34 -2.23 2.93
N LYS A 20 3.43 -1.11 2.18
CA LYS A 20 2.72 0.13 2.54
C LYS A 20 1.20 -0.06 2.59
N HIS A 21 0.63 -0.78 1.62
CA HIS A 21 -0.80 -1.12 1.61
C HIS A 21 -1.20 -1.93 2.85
N ALA A 22 -0.42 -2.94 3.22
CA ALA A 22 -0.67 -3.74 4.42
C ALA A 22 -0.60 -2.90 5.71
N GLN A 23 0.34 -1.95 5.79
CA GLN A 23 0.41 -1.02 6.92
C GLN A 23 -0.79 -0.08 6.99
N LEU A 24 -1.25 0.47 5.86
CA LEU A 24 -2.46 1.30 5.83
C LEU A 24 -3.71 0.51 6.24
N ASP A 25 -3.80 -0.75 5.82
CA ASP A 25 -4.90 -1.64 6.20
C ASP A 25 -4.91 -1.94 7.70
N SER A 26 -3.73 -2.24 8.28
CA SER A 26 -3.60 -2.41 9.73
C SER A 26 -3.94 -1.14 10.51
N GLN A 27 -3.54 0.04 10.01
CA GLN A 27 -3.92 1.32 10.64
C GLN A 27 -5.43 1.55 10.55
N LEU A 28 -6.04 1.24 9.41
CA LEU A 28 -7.48 1.34 9.21
C LEU A 28 -8.26 0.40 10.13
N ASP A 29 -7.77 -0.83 10.31
CA ASP A 29 -8.38 -1.82 11.20
C ASP A 29 -8.31 -1.39 12.67
N ARG A 30 -7.14 -0.90 13.10
CA ARG A 30 -6.96 -0.33 14.45
C ARG A 30 -7.89 0.85 14.72
N GLU A 31 -7.97 1.80 13.78
CA GLU A 31 -8.87 2.95 13.91
C GLU A 31 -10.34 2.54 13.90
N ARG A 32 -10.71 1.52 13.12
CA ARG A 32 -12.07 0.99 13.08
C ARG A 32 -12.44 0.19 14.34
N ASN A 33 -11.45 -0.40 15.01
CA ASN A 33 -11.63 -1.13 16.27
C ASN A 33 -11.69 -0.19 17.49
N ARG A 34 -11.26 1.08 17.33
CA ARG A 34 -11.37 2.07 18.41
C ARG A 34 -12.85 2.41 18.70
N PRO A 35 -13.19 2.62 19.98
CA PRO A 35 -14.55 3.01 20.38
C PRO A 35 -14.95 4.39 19.84
N GLU A 36 -13.98 5.27 19.57
CA GLU A 36 -14.15 6.53 18.82
C GLU A 36 -13.31 6.48 17.54
N PRO A 37 -13.88 5.99 16.43
CA PRO A 37 -13.18 5.97 15.16
C PRO A 37 -13.11 7.38 14.57
N ASP A 38 -11.89 7.86 14.28
CA ASP A 38 -11.74 9.10 13.53
C ASP A 38 -12.12 8.87 12.07
N VAL A 39 -13.38 9.16 11.76
CA VAL A 39 -13.97 8.94 10.43
C VAL A 39 -13.19 9.65 9.32
N VAL A 40 -12.56 10.80 9.61
CA VAL A 40 -11.73 11.52 8.65
C VAL A 40 -10.47 10.70 8.33
N THR A 41 -9.76 10.23 9.35
CA THR A 41 -8.58 9.38 9.24
C THR A 41 -8.92 8.07 8.53
N VAL A 42 -10.02 7.41 8.90
CA VAL A 42 -10.51 6.19 8.23
C VAL A 42 -10.79 6.43 6.74
N GLN A 43 -11.40 7.56 6.37
CA GLN A 43 -11.64 7.90 4.97
C GLN A 43 -10.35 8.23 4.22
N HIS A 44 -9.42 8.96 4.85
CA HIS A 44 -8.11 9.26 4.28
C HIS A 44 -7.31 7.96 4.05
N LEU A 45 -7.22 7.09 5.05
CA LEU A 45 -6.57 5.78 4.96
C LEU A 45 -7.19 4.90 3.87
N LYS A 46 -8.52 4.89 3.73
CA LYS A 46 -9.20 4.18 2.63
C LYS A 46 -8.83 4.73 1.26
N ARG A 47 -8.78 6.06 1.08
CA ARG A 47 -8.38 6.69 -0.19
C ARG A 47 -6.92 6.39 -0.53
N GLU A 48 -6.03 6.53 0.45
CA GLU A 48 -4.60 6.20 0.32
C GLU A 48 -4.41 4.73 -0.09
N LYS A 49 -5.11 3.82 0.59
CA LYS A 49 -5.13 2.39 0.27
C LYS A 49 -5.58 2.13 -1.17
N LEU A 50 -6.61 2.84 -1.64
CA LEU A 50 -7.13 2.76 -3.01
C LEU A 50 -6.10 3.25 -4.03
N ARG A 51 -5.40 4.35 -3.75
CA ARG A 51 -4.33 4.88 -4.61
C ARG A 51 -3.16 3.91 -4.71
N ILE A 52 -2.70 3.33 -3.60
CA ILE A 52 -1.62 2.33 -3.62
C ILE A 52 -2.06 1.08 -4.38
N LYS A 53 -3.30 0.62 -4.20
CA LYS A 53 -3.83 -0.52 -4.93
C LYS A 53 -3.87 -0.27 -6.45
N ASP A 54 -4.29 0.92 -6.87
CA ASP A 54 -4.27 1.36 -8.27
C ASP A 54 -2.84 1.43 -8.83
N GLU A 55 -1.91 1.98 -8.05
CA GLU A 55 -0.49 2.06 -8.43
C GLU A 55 0.14 0.66 -8.58
N ILE A 56 -0.16 -0.27 -7.67
CA ILE A 56 0.25 -1.68 -7.80
C ILE A 56 -0.36 -2.29 -9.07
N ALA A 57 -1.65 -2.08 -9.32
CA ALA A 57 -2.32 -2.61 -10.50
C ALA A 57 -1.77 -2.03 -11.81
N ARG A 58 -1.23 -0.80 -11.78
CA ARG A 58 -0.58 -0.15 -12.92
C ARG A 58 0.86 -0.62 -13.13
N MET A 59 1.52 -1.13 -12.09
CA MET A 59 2.90 -1.61 -12.13
C MET A 59 3.03 -3.13 -12.26
N ALA A 60 1.96 -3.88 -12.01
CA ALA A 60 1.86 -5.33 -12.19
C ALA A 60 1.44 -5.68 -13.63
#